data_AF-A0A100WTW7-F1
#
_entry.id   AF-A0A100WTW7-F1
#
_cell.length_a   1.000
_cell.length_b   1.000
_cell.length_c   1.000
_cell.angle_alpha   90.00
_cell.angle_beta   90.00
_cell.angle_gamma   90.00
#
_symmetry.space_group_name_H-M   'P 1'
#
loop_
_entity.id
_entity.type
_entity.pdbx_description
1 polymer ?
#
loop_
_entity_poly.entity_id
_entity_poly.type
_entity_poly.pdbx_seq_one_letter_code
_entity_poly.pdbx_strand_id
1 'polypeptide(L)'
;MPTAVGDHPQVFLTLTAPSFGAVHTATTSGDKKAQVCRDQHRIGGYRRCPHGKQLWCSMSHDHGDERVGQPLCPECYDYAGHVLFAWHLPELWRRFTITMRRTLRKELKATGVDPDAVRVSFIKIVELQARAIPHIHALIRLDPQDDPDQTDWESPIGAVELATIIQHAARTVTLTIDDPTADTDARTMRFGTQIDTQPLAASAKPVKSAPPEPEPEPGSGSGRSMSGRLVARYLAKYVTKSLVDLGISARRLSTEAIPDLDVSEHVRTILTTISDLADKGLSGIGRWLHTLGFRGHITSKSRRYSTTMTVLREQRAIWTREERLKSTAYQYDPNCDFAGRDDLVAWEFERAGLGSLGDRSLVYSAALQRIHSRLIGLVEARRQAHNEQWDPLGASDG
;
A
#
# COMPACT_ATOMS: atom_id res chain seq x y z
N MET A 1 -1.63 -17.08 13.67
CA MET A 1 -0.60 -16.52 14.58
C MET A 1 -0.57 -17.39 15.81
N PRO A 2 0.59 -17.64 16.43
CA PRO A 2 0.65 -18.20 17.78
C PRO A 2 -0.26 -17.37 18.69
N THR A 3 -1.02 -18.03 19.57
CA THR A 3 -1.99 -17.36 20.44
C THR A 3 -1.32 -16.35 21.37
N ALA A 4 -0.12 -16.65 21.86
CA ALA A 4 0.68 -15.78 22.73
C ALA A 4 0.95 -14.39 22.10
N VAL A 5 1.29 -14.38 20.82
CA VAL A 5 1.61 -13.16 20.05
C VAL A 5 0.39 -12.25 19.85
N GLY A 6 -0.83 -12.81 19.97
CA GLY A 6 -2.08 -12.06 19.87
C GLY A 6 -2.33 -11.11 21.03
N ASP A 7 -1.66 -11.33 22.17
CA ASP A 7 -1.87 -10.56 23.41
C ASP A 7 -0.84 -9.45 23.60
N HIS A 8 0.18 -9.40 22.75
CA HIS A 8 1.19 -8.35 22.77
C HIS A 8 0.58 -6.99 22.38
N PRO A 9 1.08 -5.86 22.93
CA PRO A 9 0.62 -4.54 22.54
C PRO A 9 0.81 -4.28 21.05
N GLN A 10 -0.28 -3.91 20.39
CA GLN A 10 -0.33 -3.68 18.95
C GLN A 10 -1.02 -2.35 18.63
N VAL A 11 -0.50 -1.65 17.64
CA VAL A 11 -1.06 -0.41 17.14
C VAL A 11 -1.16 -0.48 15.62
N PHE A 12 -2.36 -0.28 15.12
CA PHE A 12 -2.58 -0.02 13.72
C PHE A 12 -2.32 1.46 13.42
N LEU A 13 -1.46 1.74 12.44
CA LEU A 13 -0.98 3.06 12.07
C LEU A 13 -1.34 3.35 10.62
N THR A 14 -1.89 4.54 10.36
CA THR A 14 -2.01 5.12 9.02
C THR A 14 -1.26 6.44 8.96
N LEU A 15 -0.25 6.52 8.09
CA LEU A 15 0.53 7.71 7.79
C LEU A 15 0.18 8.21 6.39
N THR A 16 -0.48 9.37 6.31
CA THR A 16 -0.88 9.98 5.04
C THR A 16 0.18 10.93 4.50
N ALA A 17 0.11 11.20 3.20
CA ALA A 17 0.84 12.28 2.57
C ALA A 17 0.23 13.65 2.94
N PRO A 18 1.02 14.75 2.90
CA PRO A 18 0.46 16.09 3.00
C PRO A 18 -0.50 16.40 1.84
N SER A 19 -1.21 17.52 1.96
CA SER A 19 -2.02 18.04 0.86
C SER A 19 -1.12 18.79 -0.12
N PHE A 20 -1.28 18.50 -1.41
CA PHE A 20 -0.62 19.19 -2.52
C PHE A 20 -1.58 20.10 -3.30
N GLY A 21 -2.85 20.15 -2.89
CA GLY A 21 -3.90 20.86 -3.62
C GLY A 21 -5.28 20.31 -3.29
N ALA A 22 -6.32 21.05 -3.67
CA ALA A 22 -7.69 20.60 -3.50
C ALA A 22 -8.07 19.57 -4.57
N VAL A 23 -8.59 18.42 -4.13
CA VAL A 23 -9.00 17.31 -5.01
C VAL A 23 -10.46 16.96 -4.79
N HIS A 24 -11.06 16.29 -5.78
CA HIS A 24 -12.36 15.64 -5.61
C HIS A 24 -12.26 14.47 -4.63
N THR A 25 -13.27 14.30 -3.77
CA THR A 25 -13.34 13.21 -2.80
C THR A 25 -14.65 12.44 -2.95
N ALA A 26 -14.56 11.11 -2.80
CA ALA A 26 -15.72 10.24 -2.73
C ALA A 26 -16.52 10.47 -1.45
N THR A 27 -17.80 10.13 -1.54
CA THR A 27 -18.79 10.38 -0.49
C THR A 27 -19.18 9.05 0.12
N THR A 28 -19.13 8.93 1.46
CA THR A 28 -19.40 7.65 2.12
C THR A 28 -20.91 7.47 2.28
N SER A 29 -21.45 6.40 1.69
CA SER A 29 -22.90 6.12 1.58
C SER A 29 -23.60 5.69 2.88
N GLY A 30 -23.02 5.96 4.07
CA GLY A 30 -23.53 5.46 5.36
C GLY A 30 -24.50 6.39 6.09
N ASP A 31 -24.46 7.70 5.81
CA ASP A 31 -25.32 8.68 6.47
C ASP A 31 -26.27 9.35 5.45
N LYS A 32 -27.57 9.39 5.76
CA LYS A 32 -28.67 9.90 4.91
C LYS A 32 -28.59 11.38 4.52
N LYS A 33 -27.49 12.07 4.81
CA LYS A 33 -27.11 13.32 4.15
C LYS A 33 -26.01 12.99 3.17
N ALA A 34 -26.35 12.78 1.91
CA ALA A 34 -25.38 12.65 0.82
C ALA A 34 -24.36 13.78 0.95
N GLN A 35 -23.19 13.44 1.49
CA GLN A 35 -22.12 14.41 1.68
C GLN A 35 -21.71 14.80 0.27
N VAL A 36 -21.82 16.06 -0.12
CA VAL A 36 -21.29 16.48 -1.41
C VAL A 36 -19.77 16.41 -1.37
N CYS A 37 -19.15 16.17 -2.54
CA CYS A 37 -17.71 16.01 -2.73
C CYS A 37 -16.89 17.01 -1.91
N ARG A 38 -17.16 18.31 -2.09
CA ARG A 38 -16.48 19.37 -1.36
C ARG A 38 -17.42 20.56 -1.19
N ASP A 39 -18.21 20.51 -0.13
CA ASP A 39 -19.21 21.53 0.21
C ASP A 39 -18.59 22.93 0.36
N GLN A 40 -19.13 23.91 -0.35
CA GLN A 40 -18.73 25.32 -0.24
C GLN A 40 -18.82 25.84 1.20
N HIS A 41 -19.79 25.38 2.01
CA HIS A 41 -19.95 25.83 3.38
C HIS A 41 -18.80 25.35 4.28
N ARG A 42 -18.27 24.15 4.03
CA ARG A 42 -17.13 23.60 4.79
C ARG A 42 -15.81 24.28 4.48
N ILE A 43 -15.67 24.80 3.27
CA ILE A 43 -14.41 25.43 2.81
C ILE A 43 -14.43 26.95 2.95
N GLY A 44 -15.46 27.52 3.59
CA GLY A 44 -15.59 28.96 3.81
C GLY A 44 -16.00 29.73 2.56
N GLY A 45 -17.01 29.23 1.83
CA GLY A 45 -17.72 29.91 0.76
C GLY A 45 -17.37 29.45 -0.66
N TYR A 46 -17.90 30.19 -1.64
CA TYR A 46 -17.67 29.99 -3.08
C TYR A 46 -16.27 30.46 -3.51
N ARG A 47 -15.24 29.84 -2.94
CA ARG A 47 -13.84 30.20 -3.23
C ARG A 47 -13.45 29.80 -4.64
N ARG A 48 -12.73 30.70 -5.30
CA ARG A 48 -12.02 30.45 -6.56
C ARG A 48 -10.53 30.58 -6.32
N CYS A 49 -9.73 29.81 -7.05
CA CYS A 49 -8.29 29.97 -7.05
C CYS A 49 -7.87 31.20 -7.89
N PRO A 50 -6.59 31.62 -7.84
CA PRO A 50 -6.06 32.67 -8.71
C PRO A 50 -6.27 32.41 -10.21
N HIS A 51 -6.32 31.14 -10.64
CA HIS A 51 -6.61 30.74 -12.03
C HIS A 51 -8.12 30.75 -12.37
N GLY A 52 -8.98 31.26 -11.48
CA GLY A 52 -10.42 31.38 -11.68
C GLY A 52 -11.23 30.09 -11.55
N LYS A 53 -10.60 28.94 -11.27
CA LYS A 53 -11.26 27.64 -11.06
C LYS A 53 -11.94 27.58 -9.69
N GLN A 54 -13.05 26.85 -9.61
CA GLN A 54 -13.79 26.65 -8.37
C GLN A 54 -13.06 25.67 -7.46
N LEU A 55 -12.94 25.99 -6.17
CA LEU A 55 -12.30 25.12 -5.17
C LEU A 55 -13.32 24.32 -4.32
N TRP A 56 -14.54 24.22 -4.82
CA TRP A 56 -15.66 23.45 -4.25
C TRP A 56 -16.27 22.56 -5.33
N CYS A 57 -16.99 21.53 -4.91
CA CYS A 57 -17.76 20.66 -5.79
C CYS A 57 -19.02 20.19 -5.02
N SER A 58 -20.20 20.54 -5.53
CA SER A 58 -21.48 20.15 -4.93
C SER A 58 -22.01 18.81 -5.46
N MET A 59 -21.27 18.12 -6.32
CA MET A 59 -21.65 16.79 -6.80
C MET A 59 -21.36 15.73 -5.74
N SER A 60 -22.15 14.65 -5.72
CA SER A 60 -21.82 13.46 -4.96
C SER A 60 -21.07 12.48 -5.86
N HIS A 61 -19.87 12.09 -5.44
CA HIS A 61 -19.07 11.09 -6.16
C HIS A 61 -19.09 9.78 -5.36
N ASP A 62 -19.28 8.66 -6.05
CA ASP A 62 -19.01 7.35 -5.47
C ASP A 62 -17.49 7.04 -5.49
N HIS A 63 -17.08 5.87 -5.00
CA HIS A 63 -15.66 5.50 -4.93
C HIS A 63 -15.03 5.11 -6.28
N GLY A 64 -15.83 4.82 -7.31
CA GLY A 64 -15.41 4.48 -8.66
C GLY A 64 -15.49 5.64 -9.66
N ASP A 65 -16.06 6.79 -9.29
CA ASP A 65 -16.08 7.99 -10.12
C ASP A 65 -14.65 8.44 -10.46
N GLU A 66 -14.35 8.54 -11.76
CA GLU A 66 -13.04 8.89 -12.32
C GLU A 66 -12.52 10.25 -11.83
N ARG A 67 -13.41 11.17 -11.43
CA ARG A 67 -13.01 12.48 -10.90
C ARG A 67 -12.37 12.35 -9.53
N VAL A 68 -12.70 11.34 -8.73
CA VAL A 68 -12.19 11.20 -7.36
C VAL A 68 -10.67 11.10 -7.36
N GLY A 69 -10.04 11.96 -6.58
CA GLY A 69 -8.59 12.09 -6.53
C GLY A 69 -8.00 13.09 -7.51
N GLN A 70 -8.72 13.48 -8.56
CA GLN A 70 -8.25 14.52 -9.48
C GLN A 70 -8.31 15.91 -8.84
N PRO A 71 -7.38 16.82 -9.19
CA PRO A 71 -7.36 18.18 -8.69
C PRO A 71 -8.51 19.01 -9.24
N LEU A 72 -9.08 19.88 -8.40
CA LEU A 72 -10.08 20.88 -8.83
C LEU A 72 -9.47 21.96 -9.74
N CYS A 73 -8.17 22.19 -9.58
CA CYS A 73 -7.37 23.07 -10.44
C CYS A 73 -5.98 22.43 -10.59
N PRO A 74 -5.64 21.87 -11.76
CA PRO A 74 -4.33 21.27 -12.02
C PRO A 74 -3.18 22.25 -11.77
N GLU A 75 -3.35 23.52 -12.15
CA GLU A 75 -2.34 24.58 -11.98
C GLU A 75 -2.09 24.96 -10.51
N CYS A 76 -3.05 24.71 -9.61
CA CYS A 76 -2.87 24.91 -8.18
C CYS A 76 -2.30 23.68 -7.47
N TYR A 77 -2.14 22.55 -8.16
CA TYR A 77 -1.68 21.31 -7.55
C TYR A 77 -0.14 21.23 -7.61
N ASP A 78 0.49 21.06 -6.45
CA ASP A 78 1.93 20.93 -6.30
C ASP A 78 2.40 19.51 -6.72
N TYR A 79 2.53 19.30 -8.02
CA TYR A 79 3.00 18.04 -8.60
C TYR A 79 4.45 17.73 -8.25
N ALA A 80 5.32 18.74 -8.19
CA ALA A 80 6.72 18.55 -7.79
C ALA A 80 6.80 18.03 -6.35
N GLY A 81 6.11 18.68 -5.41
CA GLY A 81 6.00 18.23 -4.03
C GLY A 81 5.41 16.83 -3.91
N HIS A 82 4.39 16.50 -4.71
CA HIS A 82 3.80 15.17 -4.78
C HIS A 82 4.84 14.11 -5.14
N VAL A 83 5.54 14.31 -6.26
CA VAL A 83 6.53 13.34 -6.78
C VAL A 83 7.69 13.20 -5.81
N LEU A 84 8.20 14.32 -5.28
CA LEU A 84 9.27 14.31 -4.28
C LEU A 84 8.84 13.58 -3.00
N PHE A 85 7.60 13.75 -2.54
CA PHE A 85 7.10 12.99 -1.39
C PHE A 85 7.10 11.48 -1.68
N ALA A 86 6.55 11.06 -2.83
CA ALA A 86 6.52 9.65 -3.21
C ALA A 86 7.93 9.04 -3.30
N TRP A 87 8.87 9.77 -3.90
CA TRP A 87 10.28 9.37 -4.03
C TRP A 87 10.99 9.21 -2.68
N HIS A 88 10.74 10.15 -1.76
CA HIS A 88 11.38 10.20 -0.45
C HIS A 88 10.62 9.48 0.68
N LEU A 89 9.41 8.96 0.41
CA LEU A 89 8.61 8.22 1.39
C LEU A 89 9.38 7.06 2.07
N PRO A 90 10.22 6.26 1.37
CA PRO A 90 11.04 5.25 2.02
C PRO A 90 12.03 5.81 3.06
N GLU A 91 12.59 7.00 2.81
CA GLU A 91 13.51 7.68 3.74
C GLU A 91 12.75 8.28 4.93
N LEU A 92 11.59 8.88 4.69
CA LEU A 92 10.68 9.31 5.78
C LEU A 92 10.29 8.14 6.68
N TRP A 93 9.96 6.98 6.09
CA TRP A 93 9.69 5.77 6.86
C TRP A 93 10.90 5.33 7.69
N ARG A 94 12.11 5.33 7.11
CA ARG A 94 13.35 5.02 7.83
C ARG A 94 13.50 5.93 9.05
N ARG A 95 13.42 7.26 8.85
CA ARG A 95 13.53 8.27 9.92
C ARG A 95 12.45 8.11 10.98
N PHE A 96 11.22 7.81 10.58
CA PHE A 96 10.12 7.49 11.48
C PHE A 96 10.45 6.29 12.38
N THR A 97 10.85 5.17 11.79
CA THR A 97 11.14 3.97 12.60
C THR A 97 12.36 4.14 13.52
N ILE A 98 13.33 4.99 13.15
CA ILE A 98 14.46 5.36 14.02
C ILE A 98 13.96 6.23 15.19
N THR A 99 13.19 7.28 14.88
CA THR A 99 12.66 8.22 15.88
C THR A 99 11.76 7.52 16.88
N MET A 100 10.81 6.71 16.39
CA MET A 100 9.92 5.90 17.22
C MET A 100 10.70 4.99 18.17
N ARG A 101 11.72 4.26 17.68
CA ARG A 101 12.55 3.40 18.55
C ARG A 101 13.34 4.21 19.57
N ARG A 102 13.89 5.37 19.19
CA ARG A 102 14.62 6.25 20.12
C ARG A 102 13.70 6.80 21.22
N THR A 103 12.51 7.25 20.86
CA THR A 103 11.49 7.71 21.81
C THR A 103 11.08 6.58 22.74
N LEU A 104 10.77 5.38 22.21
CA LEU A 104 10.45 4.22 23.02
C LEU A 104 11.57 3.87 24.02
N ARG A 105 12.83 3.81 23.55
CA ARG A 105 13.97 3.54 24.44
C ARG A 105 14.13 4.59 25.53
N LYS A 106 13.83 5.86 25.24
CA LYS A 106 13.88 6.95 26.23
C LYS A 106 12.80 6.77 27.29
N GLU A 107 11.57 6.47 26.90
CA GLU A 107 10.45 6.21 27.82
C GLU A 107 10.73 4.99 28.71
N LEU A 108 11.19 3.87 28.13
CA LEU A 108 11.53 2.67 28.90
C LEU A 108 12.63 2.93 29.94
N LYS A 109 13.68 3.68 29.55
CA LYS A 109 14.73 4.07 30.49
C LYS A 109 14.21 4.96 31.62
N ALA A 110 13.29 5.87 31.31
CA ALA A 110 12.70 6.76 32.30
C ALA A 110 11.84 6.00 33.33
N THR A 111 11.24 4.88 32.93
CA THR A 111 10.47 3.99 33.82
C THR A 111 11.31 2.89 34.48
N GLY A 112 12.64 2.88 34.28
CA GLY A 112 13.55 1.89 34.87
C GLY A 112 13.55 0.52 34.18
N VAL A 113 12.92 0.41 33.01
CA VAL A 113 12.87 -0.82 32.22
C VAL A 113 14.07 -0.90 31.28
N ASP A 114 14.67 -2.09 31.16
CA ASP A 114 15.73 -2.32 30.18
C ASP A 114 15.17 -2.21 28.74
N PRO A 115 15.60 -1.21 27.94
CA PRO A 115 15.13 -1.06 26.57
C PRO A 115 15.56 -2.20 25.64
N ASP A 116 16.54 -3.02 26.01
CA ASP A 116 17.01 -4.16 25.22
C ASP A 116 16.18 -5.42 25.46
N ALA A 117 15.29 -5.43 26.46
CA ALA A 117 14.31 -6.49 26.68
C ALA A 117 13.12 -6.46 25.68
N VAL A 118 12.92 -5.31 24.99
CA VAL A 118 11.76 -5.09 24.10
C VAL A 118 12.19 -4.86 22.66
N ARG A 119 11.56 -5.61 21.75
CA ARG A 119 11.73 -5.47 20.30
C ARG A 119 10.50 -4.86 19.67
N VAL A 120 10.71 -3.90 18.75
CA VAL A 120 9.64 -3.39 17.89
C VAL A 120 9.57 -4.20 16.59
N SER A 121 8.45 -4.88 16.39
CA SER A 121 8.11 -5.63 15.19
C SER A 121 7.05 -4.89 14.38
N PHE A 122 7.13 -4.95 13.05
CA PHE A 122 6.10 -4.34 12.21
C PHE A 122 5.90 -5.08 10.88
N ILE A 123 4.70 -4.93 10.33
CA ILE A 123 4.43 -5.08 8.90
C ILE A 123 3.91 -3.75 8.38
N LYS A 124 4.36 -3.32 7.20
CA LYS A 124 3.85 -2.14 6.52
C LYS A 124 3.36 -2.50 5.12
N ILE A 125 2.30 -1.82 4.70
CA ILE A 125 1.78 -1.79 3.35
C ILE A 125 1.73 -0.34 2.88
N VAL A 126 2.17 -0.10 1.66
CA VAL A 126 2.01 1.16 0.96
C VAL A 126 0.81 1.02 0.02
N GLU A 127 -0.14 1.93 0.13
CA GLU A 127 -1.31 1.98 -0.73
C GLU A 127 -1.34 3.33 -1.44
N LEU A 128 -1.76 3.35 -2.71
CA LEU A 128 -2.09 4.59 -3.39
C LEU A 128 -3.50 5.06 -3.02
N GLN A 129 -3.59 6.32 -2.61
CA GLN A 129 -4.88 7.00 -2.48
C GLN A 129 -5.46 7.29 -3.88
N ALA A 130 -6.74 7.64 -3.95
CA ALA A 130 -7.39 7.98 -5.23
C ALA A 130 -6.65 9.11 -5.99
N ARG A 131 -6.01 10.04 -5.26
CA ARG A 131 -5.14 11.07 -5.85
C ARG A 131 -3.75 10.57 -6.27
N ALA A 132 -3.58 9.27 -6.44
CA ALA A 132 -2.36 8.60 -6.87
C ALA A 132 -1.10 8.79 -5.98
N ILE A 133 -1.24 9.36 -4.77
CA ILE A 133 -0.13 9.51 -3.81
C ILE A 133 -0.05 8.30 -2.87
N PRO A 134 1.15 7.79 -2.56
CA PRO A 134 1.32 6.72 -1.60
C PRO A 134 1.08 7.18 -0.16
N HIS A 135 0.48 6.29 0.63
CA HIS A 135 0.40 6.39 2.09
C HIS A 135 0.70 5.04 2.73
N ILE A 136 1.05 5.04 4.01
CA ILE A 136 1.52 3.84 4.71
C ILE A 136 0.48 3.39 5.72
N HIS A 137 0.08 2.12 5.62
CA HIS A 137 -0.55 1.39 6.70
C HIS A 137 0.48 0.49 7.37
N ALA A 138 0.52 0.45 8.69
CA ALA A 138 1.41 -0.44 9.42
C ALA A 138 0.72 -1.05 10.64
N LEU A 139 1.02 -2.31 10.91
CA LEU A 139 0.75 -2.91 12.21
C LEU A 139 2.07 -3.00 12.96
N ILE A 140 2.18 -2.26 14.06
CA ILE A 140 3.37 -2.17 14.91
C ILE A 140 3.06 -2.89 16.22
N ARG A 141 3.97 -3.76 16.64
CA ARG A 141 3.83 -4.62 17.82
C ARG A 141 5.11 -4.59 18.66
N LEU A 142 4.95 -4.72 19.98
CA LEU A 142 6.06 -5.00 20.88
C LEU A 142 6.19 -6.50 21.10
N ASP A 143 7.41 -7.01 21.00
CA ASP A 143 7.74 -8.40 21.27
C ASP A 143 8.88 -8.46 22.30
N PRO A 144 9.02 -9.57 23.04
CA PRO A 144 10.27 -9.87 23.74
C PRO A 144 11.44 -9.98 22.75
N GLN A 145 12.63 -9.60 23.21
CA GLN A 145 13.83 -9.55 22.38
C GLN A 145 14.27 -10.94 21.88
N ASP A 146 14.25 -11.95 22.73
CA ASP A 146 14.80 -13.27 22.40
C ASP A 146 13.77 -14.13 21.64
N ASP A 147 12.68 -14.50 22.29
CA ASP A 147 11.66 -15.39 21.73
C ASP A 147 10.27 -14.73 21.65
N PRO A 148 9.77 -14.34 20.46
CA PRO A 148 8.43 -13.77 20.30
C PRO A 148 7.29 -14.69 20.74
N ASP A 149 7.52 -16.00 20.88
CA ASP A 149 6.51 -16.97 21.29
C ASP A 149 6.52 -17.24 22.80
N GLN A 150 7.35 -16.51 23.58
CA GLN A 150 7.38 -16.57 25.03
C GLN A 150 6.02 -16.21 25.63
N THR A 151 5.39 -17.16 26.32
CA THR A 151 4.03 -17.02 26.87
C THR A 151 3.94 -16.19 28.16
N ASP A 152 5.04 -16.10 28.92
CA ASP A 152 5.06 -15.44 30.23
C ASP A 152 5.58 -14.00 30.15
N TRP A 153 5.70 -13.45 28.94
CA TRP A 153 6.20 -12.09 28.75
C TRP A 153 5.09 -11.07 28.95
N GLU A 154 5.30 -10.16 29.90
CA GLU A 154 4.47 -8.98 30.09
C GLU A 154 5.16 -7.76 29.48
N SER A 155 4.43 -7.05 28.62
CA SER A 155 4.96 -5.82 28.03
C SER A 155 5.06 -4.72 29.08
N PRO A 156 6.18 -3.99 29.15
CA PRO A 156 6.36 -2.89 30.09
C PRO A 156 5.46 -1.68 29.81
N ILE A 157 4.95 -1.56 28.57
CA ILE A 157 4.00 -0.51 28.18
C ILE A 157 2.79 -1.09 27.46
N GLY A 158 1.66 -0.39 27.57
CA GLY A 158 0.41 -0.74 26.90
C GLY A 158 0.33 -0.28 25.44
N ALA A 159 -0.69 -0.75 24.72
CA ALA A 159 -0.93 -0.35 23.32
C ALA A 159 -1.24 1.15 23.15
N VAL A 160 -1.86 1.78 24.17
CA VAL A 160 -2.18 3.21 24.19
C VAL A 160 -0.91 4.08 24.30
N GLU A 161 0.01 3.70 25.19
CA GLU A 161 1.29 4.37 25.35
C GLU A 161 2.15 4.22 24.09
N LEU A 162 2.18 3.01 23.51
CA LEU A 162 2.82 2.77 22.22
C LEU A 162 2.23 3.65 21.11
N ALA A 163 0.90 3.81 21.06
CA ALA A 163 0.24 4.67 20.06
C ALA A 163 0.64 6.14 20.22
N THR A 164 0.78 6.62 21.46
CA THR A 164 1.24 7.98 21.76
C THR A 164 2.68 8.20 21.28
N ILE A 165 3.58 7.24 21.55
CA ILE A 165 4.97 7.27 21.08
C ILE A 165 5.03 7.29 19.55
N ILE A 166 4.24 6.43 18.89
CA ILE A 166 4.14 6.36 17.42
C ILE A 166 3.65 7.70 16.86
N GLN A 167 2.57 8.26 17.41
CA GLN A 167 2.00 9.52 16.93
C GLN A 167 2.99 10.68 17.08
N HIS A 168 3.69 10.76 18.22
CA HIS A 168 4.72 11.76 18.46
C HIS A 168 5.89 11.63 17.46
N ALA A 169 6.38 10.41 17.25
CA ALA A 169 7.45 10.16 16.28
C ALA A 169 7.04 10.53 14.86
N ALA A 170 5.82 10.18 14.44
CA ALA A 170 5.29 10.50 13.12
C ALA A 170 5.17 12.02 12.88
N ARG A 171 4.76 12.79 13.90
CA ARG A 171 4.63 14.26 13.81
C ARG A 171 5.97 14.99 13.80
N THR A 172 7.00 14.41 14.40
CA THR A 172 8.31 15.07 14.58
C THR A 172 9.25 14.84 13.40
N VAL A 173 9.04 13.76 12.63
CA VAL A 173 9.94 13.39 11.54
C VAL A 173 9.85 14.37 10.40
N THR A 174 11.00 14.96 10.07
CA THR A 174 11.19 15.80 8.90
C THR A 174 12.38 15.31 8.06
N LEU A 175 12.35 15.64 6.78
CA LEU A 175 13.41 15.39 5.83
C LEU A 175 13.58 16.61 4.93
N THR A 176 14.69 17.32 5.07
CA THR A 176 15.09 18.35 4.12
C THR A 176 15.69 17.68 2.89
N ILE A 177 15.21 18.05 1.72
CA ILE A 177 15.66 17.58 0.42
C ILE A 177 15.96 18.77 -0.48
N ASP A 178 16.86 18.58 -1.42
CA ASP A 178 17.07 19.54 -2.49
C ASP A 178 15.88 19.45 -3.45
N ASP A 179 15.27 20.59 -3.76
CA ASP A 179 14.13 20.69 -4.67
C ASP A 179 14.53 21.62 -5.83
N PRO A 180 14.82 21.07 -7.02
CA PRO A 180 15.25 21.86 -8.18
C PRO A 180 14.11 22.74 -8.76
N THR A 181 12.93 22.70 -8.16
CA THR A 181 11.76 23.52 -8.54
C THR A 181 11.41 24.59 -7.51
N ALA A 182 12.08 24.63 -6.36
CA ALA A 182 11.79 25.59 -5.29
C ALA A 182 12.74 26.80 -5.33
N ASP A 183 12.24 27.99 -4.98
CA ASP A 183 13.02 29.23 -4.94
C ASP A 183 14.21 29.19 -3.97
N THR A 184 14.14 28.36 -2.93
CA THR A 184 15.19 28.22 -1.90
C THR A 184 16.07 26.98 -2.10
N ASP A 185 15.95 26.28 -3.23
CA ASP A 185 16.60 24.99 -3.58
C ASP A 185 16.42 23.85 -2.55
N ALA A 186 15.71 24.07 -1.46
CA ALA A 186 15.49 23.11 -0.38
C ALA A 186 14.04 23.09 0.07
N ARG A 187 13.49 21.87 0.19
CA ARG A 187 12.13 21.60 0.68
C ARG A 187 12.18 20.72 1.92
N THR A 188 11.35 21.05 2.91
CA THR A 188 11.14 20.18 4.08
C THR A 188 9.94 19.25 3.87
N MET A 189 10.20 17.96 3.83
CA MET A 189 9.20 16.90 3.72
C MET A 189 8.80 16.36 5.09
N ARG A 190 7.51 16.07 5.26
CA ARG A 190 6.89 15.48 6.47
C ARG A 190 5.65 14.68 6.10
N PHE A 191 5.16 13.85 7.02
CA PHE A 191 3.83 13.24 6.87
C PHE A 191 2.72 14.31 6.93
N GLY A 192 1.57 13.98 6.35
CA GLY A 192 0.37 14.79 6.44
C GLY A 192 -0.17 14.90 7.87
N THR A 193 -1.11 15.82 8.09
CA THR A 193 -1.72 16.03 9.41
C THR A 193 -2.65 14.89 9.82
N GLN A 194 -3.17 14.12 8.86
CA GLN A 194 -4.00 12.94 9.10
C GLN A 194 -3.10 11.75 9.44
N ILE A 195 -2.74 11.65 10.72
CA ILE A 195 -2.05 10.50 11.31
C ILE A 195 -3.05 9.80 12.22
N ASP A 196 -3.36 8.55 11.90
CA ASP A 196 -4.29 7.73 12.67
C ASP A 196 -3.54 6.59 13.35
N THR A 197 -3.75 6.46 14.66
CA THR A 197 -3.15 5.42 15.50
C THR A 197 -4.25 4.76 16.30
N GLN A 198 -4.53 3.50 16.01
CA GLN A 198 -5.57 2.71 16.65
C GLN A 198 -4.90 1.59 17.48
N PRO A 199 -4.83 1.75 18.82
CA PRO A 199 -4.45 0.65 19.70
C PRO A 199 -5.40 -0.53 19.50
N LEU A 200 -4.85 -1.74 19.45
CA LEU A 200 -5.62 -2.98 19.38
C LEU A 200 -5.65 -3.61 20.77
N ALA A 201 -6.81 -4.09 21.23
CA ALA A 201 -6.86 -4.89 22.45
C ALA A 201 -6.24 -6.27 22.22
N ALA A 202 -5.56 -6.76 23.27
CA ALA A 202 -5.22 -8.17 23.42
C ALA A 202 -6.49 -9.02 23.24
N SER A 203 -6.34 -10.19 22.61
CA SER A 203 -7.47 -11.06 22.33
C SER A 203 -7.97 -11.67 23.64
N ALA A 204 -8.95 -11.04 24.30
CA ALA A 204 -9.65 -11.66 25.40
C ALA A 204 -10.12 -13.06 24.97
N LYS A 205 -9.76 -14.09 25.75
CA LYS A 205 -10.20 -15.47 25.53
C LYS A 205 -11.72 -15.45 25.31
N PRO A 206 -12.27 -16.13 24.28
CA PRO A 206 -13.72 -16.24 24.17
C PRO A 206 -14.21 -16.98 25.41
N VAL A 207 -14.95 -16.27 26.26
CA VAL A 207 -15.74 -16.89 27.31
C VAL A 207 -16.74 -17.80 26.60
N LYS A 208 -16.54 -19.11 26.74
CA LYS A 208 -17.47 -20.14 26.24
C LYS A 208 -18.75 -20.12 27.08
N SER A 209 -19.56 -19.07 26.98
CA SER A 209 -20.95 -19.05 27.47
C SER A 209 -21.60 -17.68 27.25
N ALA A 210 -21.89 -17.33 26.00
CA ALA A 210 -22.96 -16.39 25.68
C ALA A 210 -23.47 -16.67 24.26
N PRO A 211 -24.79 -16.66 24.01
CA PRO A 211 -25.34 -16.78 22.66
C PRO A 211 -24.84 -15.64 21.76
N PRO A 212 -24.74 -15.84 20.44
CA PRO A 212 -24.33 -14.78 19.52
C PRO A 212 -25.34 -13.65 19.56
N GLU A 213 -24.93 -12.48 20.07
CA GLU A 213 -25.72 -11.26 19.92
C GLU A 213 -25.74 -10.82 18.45
N PRO A 214 -26.88 -10.30 17.95
CA PRO A 214 -27.03 -9.89 16.56
C PRO A 214 -26.06 -8.75 16.20
N GLU A 215 -25.55 -8.79 14.97
CA GLU A 215 -24.57 -7.84 14.46
C GLU A 215 -25.06 -6.39 14.57
N PRO A 216 -24.24 -5.44 15.07
CA PRO A 216 -24.62 -4.04 15.08
C PRO A 216 -24.31 -3.38 13.72
N GLU A 217 -25.33 -2.68 13.21
CA GLU A 217 -25.32 -1.80 12.04
C GLU A 217 -24.08 -0.86 12.00
N PRO A 218 -23.51 -0.61 10.81
CA PRO A 218 -22.30 0.20 10.66
C PRO A 218 -22.62 1.70 10.76
N GLY A 219 -22.58 2.28 11.96
CA GLY A 219 -22.86 3.73 12.10
C GLY A 219 -22.52 4.45 13.40
N SER A 220 -21.92 3.83 14.42
CA SER A 220 -21.63 4.54 15.68
C SER A 220 -20.12 4.70 15.94
N GLY A 221 -19.66 5.94 15.92
CA GLY A 221 -18.32 6.36 16.29
C GLY A 221 -18.11 6.25 17.80
N SER A 222 -17.47 5.17 18.22
CA SER A 222 -16.79 5.06 19.50
C SER A 222 -15.56 4.17 19.28
N GLY A 223 -14.44 4.52 19.92
CA GLY A 223 -13.13 3.91 19.71
C GLY A 223 -13.18 2.38 19.71
N ARG A 224 -13.33 1.80 18.52
CA ARG A 224 -13.45 0.36 18.33
C ARG A 224 -12.06 -0.22 18.54
N SER A 225 -11.89 -0.94 19.65
CA SER A 225 -10.81 -1.90 19.76
C SER A 225 -10.95 -2.92 18.63
N MET A 226 -10.07 -2.84 17.65
CA MET A 226 -10.13 -3.70 16.48
C MET A 226 -9.51 -5.07 16.83
N SER A 227 -10.25 -6.16 16.64
CA SER A 227 -9.71 -7.49 16.87
C SER A 227 -8.60 -7.81 15.85
N GLY A 228 -7.60 -8.62 16.24
CA GLY A 228 -6.49 -8.99 15.33
C GLY A 228 -6.95 -9.64 14.01
N ARG A 229 -8.10 -10.32 13.99
CA ARG A 229 -8.71 -10.86 12.76
C ARG A 229 -9.22 -9.76 11.84
N LEU A 230 -9.80 -8.71 12.39
CA LEU A 230 -10.27 -7.56 11.62
C LEU A 230 -9.09 -6.81 11.01
N VAL A 231 -7.98 -6.69 11.74
CA VAL A 231 -6.74 -6.12 11.21
C VAL A 231 -6.12 -6.98 10.13
N ALA A 232 -6.12 -8.31 10.26
CA ALA A 232 -5.64 -9.19 9.17
C ALA A 232 -6.49 -9.07 7.90
N ARG A 233 -7.83 -9.02 8.03
CA ARG A 233 -8.75 -8.75 6.92
C ARG A 233 -8.50 -7.36 6.31
N TYR A 234 -8.25 -6.37 7.16
CA TYR A 234 -7.95 -5.00 6.73
C TYR A 234 -6.63 -4.96 5.96
N LEU A 235 -5.54 -5.53 6.48
CA LEU A 235 -4.26 -5.62 5.77
C LEU A 235 -4.41 -6.36 4.42
N ALA A 236 -5.22 -7.43 4.37
CA ALA A 236 -5.49 -8.16 3.13
C ALA A 236 -6.15 -7.29 2.05
N LYS A 237 -7.07 -6.39 2.43
CA LYS A 237 -7.69 -5.41 1.53
C LYS A 237 -6.65 -4.56 0.80
N TYR A 238 -5.57 -4.19 1.49
CA TYR A 238 -4.53 -3.30 0.95
C TYR A 238 -3.46 -4.03 0.15
N VAL A 239 -3.17 -5.28 0.50
CA VAL A 239 -2.24 -6.12 -0.29
C VAL A 239 -2.78 -6.36 -1.70
N THR A 240 -4.09 -6.35 -1.89
CA THR A 240 -4.75 -6.61 -3.17
C THR A 240 -5.03 -5.36 -4.01
N LYS A 241 -4.86 -4.14 -3.47
CA LYS A 241 -5.14 -2.92 -4.23
C LYS A 241 -4.00 -2.63 -5.21
N SER A 242 -4.34 -2.46 -6.48
CA SER A 242 -3.38 -2.50 -7.59
C SER A 242 -3.21 -1.14 -8.26
N LEU A 243 -2.03 -0.90 -8.82
CA LEU A 243 -1.76 0.21 -9.74
C LEU A 243 -2.56 0.10 -11.05
N VAL A 244 -3.10 -1.09 -11.35
CA VAL A 244 -3.97 -1.34 -12.51
C VAL A 244 -5.22 -0.47 -12.46
N ASP A 245 -5.73 -0.15 -11.27
CA ASP A 245 -6.90 0.73 -11.09
C ASP A 245 -6.62 2.17 -11.58
N LEU A 246 -5.35 2.53 -11.76
CA LEU A 246 -4.91 3.82 -12.31
C LEU A 246 -4.48 3.72 -13.78
N GLY A 247 -4.75 2.60 -14.46
CA GLY A 247 -4.35 2.35 -15.85
C GLY A 247 -2.86 2.00 -16.01
N ILE A 248 -2.12 1.84 -14.91
CA ILE A 248 -0.67 1.58 -14.95
C ILE A 248 -0.38 0.08 -14.88
N SER A 249 0.27 -0.42 -15.93
CA SER A 249 0.76 -1.80 -15.97
C SER A 249 1.89 -2.01 -14.96
N ALA A 250 2.01 -3.23 -14.40
CA ALA A 250 3.11 -3.62 -13.51
C ALA A 250 4.49 -3.70 -14.22
N ARG A 251 4.59 -3.30 -15.50
CA ARG A 251 5.83 -3.30 -16.28
C ARG A 251 6.47 -1.92 -16.27
N ARG A 252 7.79 -1.88 -16.51
CA ARG A 252 8.51 -0.61 -16.68
C ARG A 252 7.89 0.20 -17.81
N LEU A 253 7.60 1.46 -17.51
CA LEU A 253 7.17 2.49 -18.46
C LEU A 253 8.39 3.32 -18.88
N SER A 254 8.46 3.66 -20.17
CA SER A 254 9.41 4.66 -20.67
C SER A 254 8.74 6.03 -20.76
N THR A 255 9.55 7.07 -20.85
CA THR A 255 9.13 8.48 -20.98
C THR A 255 8.34 8.72 -22.26
N GLU A 256 8.72 8.06 -23.35
CA GLU A 256 8.12 8.21 -24.68
C GLU A 256 6.72 7.59 -24.75
N ALA A 257 6.41 6.64 -23.86
CA ALA A 257 5.12 5.98 -23.82
C ALA A 257 4.04 6.81 -23.11
N ILE A 258 4.41 7.85 -22.36
CA ILE A 258 3.48 8.65 -21.52
C ILE A 258 2.29 9.23 -22.33
N PRO A 259 2.47 9.79 -23.55
CA PRO A 259 1.37 10.36 -24.32
C PRO A 259 0.31 9.34 -24.73
N ASP A 260 0.71 8.08 -24.97
CA ASP A 260 -0.16 7.02 -25.48
C ASP A 260 -0.88 6.22 -24.37
N LEU A 261 -0.62 6.56 -23.10
CA LEU A 261 -1.28 5.90 -21.97
C LEU A 261 -2.73 6.36 -21.82
N ASP A 262 -3.62 5.37 -21.70
CA ASP A 262 -5.02 5.56 -21.30
C ASP A 262 -5.12 5.78 -19.78
N VAL A 263 -4.74 6.98 -19.36
CA VAL A 263 -4.74 7.41 -17.95
C VAL A 263 -5.37 8.79 -17.83
N SER A 264 -5.87 9.11 -16.64
CA SER A 264 -6.37 10.46 -16.35
C SER A 264 -5.28 11.52 -16.55
N GLU A 265 -5.70 12.74 -16.87
CA GLU A 265 -4.77 13.87 -17.04
C GLU A 265 -3.96 14.15 -15.77
N HIS A 266 -4.54 13.90 -14.60
CA HIS A 266 -3.83 13.99 -13.32
C HIS A 266 -2.64 13.02 -13.25
N VAL A 267 -2.87 11.75 -13.61
CA VAL A 267 -1.83 10.72 -13.62
C VAL A 267 -0.78 11.01 -14.69
N ARG A 268 -1.21 11.45 -15.89
CA ARG A 268 -0.31 11.89 -16.96
C ARG A 268 0.60 13.02 -16.48
N THR A 269 0.05 14.02 -15.80
CA THR A 269 0.83 15.15 -15.24
C THR A 269 1.83 14.69 -14.18
N ILE A 270 1.51 13.69 -13.35
CA ILE A 270 2.46 13.10 -12.40
C ILE A 270 3.63 12.44 -13.16
N LEU A 271 3.34 11.67 -14.21
CA LEU A 271 4.35 10.98 -15.02
C LEU A 271 5.27 11.96 -15.76
N THR A 272 4.72 13.02 -16.35
CA THR A 272 5.52 14.08 -16.98
C THR A 272 6.37 14.81 -15.96
N THR A 273 5.83 15.13 -14.78
CA THR A 273 6.60 15.75 -13.69
C THR A 273 7.77 14.87 -13.23
N ILE A 274 7.60 13.54 -13.21
CA ILE A 274 8.70 12.60 -12.91
C ILE A 274 9.80 12.69 -13.98
N SER A 275 9.42 12.80 -15.25
CA SER A 275 10.37 12.99 -16.36
C SER A 275 11.14 14.30 -16.19
N ASP A 276 10.43 15.41 -15.99
CA ASP A 276 11.03 16.73 -15.83
C ASP A 276 12.00 16.79 -14.64
N LEU A 277 11.66 16.14 -13.53
CA LEU A 277 12.56 16.05 -12.37
C LEU A 277 13.78 15.16 -12.63
N ALA A 278 13.65 14.13 -13.45
CA ALA A 278 14.79 13.31 -13.88
C ALA A 278 15.79 14.17 -14.69
N ASP A 279 15.28 14.99 -15.62
CA ASP A 279 16.07 15.88 -16.46
C ASP A 279 16.73 17.01 -15.65
N LYS A 280 16.05 17.49 -14.60
CA LYS A 280 16.59 18.46 -13.63
C LYS A 280 17.58 17.87 -12.61
N GLY A 281 17.98 16.61 -12.77
CA GLY A 281 19.08 16.01 -11.99
C GLY A 281 18.66 15.08 -10.86
N LEU A 282 17.37 14.76 -10.69
CA LEU A 282 16.94 13.74 -9.72
C LEU A 282 17.23 12.32 -10.25
N SER A 283 18.49 11.91 -10.10
CA SER A 283 19.01 10.70 -10.74
C SER A 283 18.20 9.44 -10.43
N GLY A 284 17.79 8.75 -11.51
CA GLY A 284 17.21 7.43 -11.45
C GLY A 284 15.71 7.38 -11.12
N ILE A 285 15.03 8.52 -10.95
CA ILE A 285 13.58 8.57 -10.71
C ILE A 285 12.78 8.05 -11.91
N GLY A 286 13.22 8.30 -13.15
CA GLY A 286 12.56 7.81 -14.36
C GLY A 286 12.43 6.28 -14.42
N ARG A 287 13.28 5.52 -13.72
CA ARG A 287 13.16 4.06 -13.61
C ARG A 287 11.90 3.59 -12.86
N TRP A 288 11.23 4.51 -12.18
CA TRP A 288 10.10 4.28 -11.27
C TRP A 288 8.81 4.95 -11.76
N LEU A 289 8.72 5.27 -13.06
CA LEU A 289 7.49 5.77 -13.70
C LEU A 289 6.28 4.84 -13.46
N HIS A 290 6.50 3.54 -13.63
CA HIS A 290 5.49 2.48 -13.39
C HIS A 290 4.98 2.37 -11.93
N THR A 291 5.60 3.10 -11.00
CA THR A 291 5.21 3.20 -9.58
C THR A 291 4.93 4.65 -9.17
N LEU A 292 4.75 5.56 -10.13
CA LEU A 292 4.52 6.99 -9.89
C LEU A 292 5.57 7.61 -8.96
N GLY A 293 6.84 7.24 -9.17
CA GLY A 293 7.97 7.76 -8.40
C GLY A 293 8.20 7.06 -7.05
N PHE A 294 7.33 6.14 -6.60
CA PHE A 294 7.57 5.38 -5.37
C PHE A 294 8.61 4.27 -5.57
N ARG A 295 9.80 4.42 -4.99
CA ARG A 295 10.93 3.47 -5.14
C ARG A 295 11.03 2.36 -4.10
N GLY A 296 9.98 2.13 -3.32
CA GLY A 296 9.97 1.17 -2.21
C GLY A 296 9.22 -0.12 -2.52
N HIS A 297 9.26 -1.07 -1.58
CA HIS A 297 8.37 -2.23 -1.62
C HIS A 297 6.99 -1.86 -1.11
N ILE A 298 5.95 -2.28 -1.84
CA ILE A 298 4.54 -2.14 -1.44
C ILE A 298 4.32 -2.79 -0.08
N THR A 299 4.84 -4.00 0.13
CA THR A 299 4.74 -4.70 1.42
C THR A 299 6.13 -5.00 1.97
N SER A 300 6.32 -4.76 3.27
CA SER A 300 7.55 -5.20 3.95
C SER A 300 7.28 -5.45 5.43
N LYS A 301 8.04 -6.37 6.02
CA LYS A 301 7.92 -6.77 7.42
C LYS A 301 9.29 -6.78 8.09
N SER A 302 9.32 -6.61 9.41
CA SER A 302 10.53 -6.86 10.19
C SER A 302 10.88 -8.35 10.17
N ARG A 303 12.16 -8.70 10.34
CA ARG A 303 12.68 -10.07 10.14
C ARG A 303 11.96 -11.13 10.97
N ARG A 304 11.58 -10.80 12.21
CA ARG A 304 10.89 -11.68 13.16
C ARG A 304 9.39 -11.34 13.34
N TYR A 305 8.79 -10.62 12.40
CA TYR A 305 7.36 -10.25 12.51
C TYR A 305 6.43 -11.47 12.39
N SER A 306 6.74 -12.37 11.46
CA SER A 306 5.94 -13.56 11.18
C SER A 306 6.82 -14.69 10.67
N THR A 307 6.31 -15.91 10.80
CA THR A 307 6.92 -17.11 10.23
C THR A 307 7.12 -16.99 8.71
N THR A 308 7.88 -17.91 8.13
CA THR A 308 8.22 -17.86 6.71
C THR A 308 7.00 -18.21 5.85
N MET A 309 6.97 -17.69 4.62
CA MET A 309 5.91 -18.06 3.66
C MET A 309 5.92 -19.56 3.35
N THR A 310 7.08 -20.21 3.44
CA THR A 310 7.24 -21.66 3.28
C THR A 310 6.45 -22.40 4.35
N VAL A 311 6.68 -22.08 5.63
CA VAL A 311 5.95 -22.69 6.75
C VAL A 311 4.44 -22.47 6.62
N LEU A 312 4.00 -21.25 6.24
CA LEU A 312 2.56 -20.98 6.01
C LEU A 312 1.98 -21.73 4.80
N ARG A 313 2.78 -22.04 3.78
CA ARG A 313 2.33 -22.83 2.62
C ARG A 313 2.23 -24.30 2.98
N GLU A 314 3.20 -24.84 3.73
CA GLU A 314 3.19 -26.21 4.23
C GLU A 314 2.00 -26.46 5.15
N GLN A 315 1.74 -25.56 6.12
CA GLN A 315 0.57 -25.66 6.99
C GLN A 315 -0.74 -25.59 6.21
N ARG A 316 -0.86 -24.71 5.21
CA ARG A 316 -2.05 -24.68 4.33
C ARG A 316 -2.19 -25.96 3.53
N ALA A 317 -1.10 -26.51 3.00
CA ALA A 317 -1.14 -27.78 2.27
C ALA A 317 -1.58 -28.94 3.16
N ILE A 318 -1.09 -29.01 4.41
CA ILE A 318 -1.54 -29.98 5.42
C ILE A 318 -3.04 -29.80 5.69
N TRP A 319 -3.48 -28.58 6.01
CA TRP A 319 -4.89 -28.29 6.28
C TRP A 319 -5.80 -28.61 5.09
N THR A 320 -5.40 -28.26 3.85
CA THR A 320 -6.16 -28.61 2.65
C THR A 320 -6.25 -30.12 2.44
N ARG A 321 -5.20 -30.89 2.77
CA ARG A 321 -5.25 -32.36 2.74
C ARG A 321 -6.22 -32.90 3.79
N GLU A 322 -6.14 -32.40 5.02
CA GLU A 322 -7.03 -32.82 6.12
C GLU A 322 -8.49 -32.48 5.86
N GLU A 323 -8.80 -31.28 5.34
CA GLU A 323 -10.15 -30.89 4.97
C GLU A 323 -10.70 -31.70 3.79
N ARG A 324 -9.85 -32.03 2.80
CA ARG A 324 -10.25 -32.96 1.72
C ARG A 324 -10.57 -34.34 2.27
N LEU A 325 -9.77 -34.86 3.21
CA LEU A 325 -10.01 -36.15 3.86
C LEU A 325 -11.31 -36.16 4.69
N LYS A 326 -11.61 -35.07 5.39
CA LYS A 326 -12.89 -34.90 6.11
C LYS A 326 -14.08 -34.76 5.17
N SER A 327 -13.92 -34.05 4.05
CA SER A 327 -14.98 -33.89 3.04
C SER A 327 -15.29 -35.22 2.35
N THR A 328 -14.28 -36.05 2.08
CA THR A 328 -14.48 -37.42 1.57
C THR A 328 -15.09 -38.36 2.62
N ALA A 329 -14.81 -38.15 3.92
CA ALA A 329 -15.44 -38.92 4.99
C ALA A 329 -16.92 -38.55 5.20
N TYR A 330 -17.31 -37.28 5.00
CA TYR A 330 -18.71 -36.85 5.03
C TYR A 330 -19.53 -37.30 3.79
N GLN A 331 -18.87 -37.64 2.68
CA GLN A 331 -19.52 -38.30 1.55
C GLN A 331 -19.75 -39.80 1.76
N TYR A 332 -19.15 -40.39 2.81
CA TYR A 332 -19.33 -41.77 3.19
C TYR A 332 -20.04 -41.84 4.54
N ASP A 333 -21.32 -41.46 4.57
CA ASP A 333 -22.23 -41.90 5.64
C ASP A 333 -22.74 -43.31 5.27
N PRO A 334 -22.34 -44.37 6.00
CA PRO A 334 -22.74 -45.74 5.69
C PRO A 334 -24.23 -46.01 5.93
N ASN A 335 -24.98 -45.05 6.47
CA ASN A 335 -26.39 -45.20 6.86
C ASN A 335 -27.39 -44.48 5.95
N CYS A 336 -26.95 -43.89 4.83
CA CYS A 336 -27.87 -43.37 3.81
C CYS A 336 -28.22 -44.48 2.81
N ASP A 337 -29.33 -45.19 3.06
CA ASP A 337 -29.98 -46.08 2.08
C ASP A 337 -30.40 -45.30 0.82
N PHE A 338 -29.50 -45.16 -0.15
CA PHE A 338 -29.86 -44.75 -1.51
C PHE A 338 -30.15 -45.98 -2.37
N ALA A 339 -31.36 -46.51 -2.20
CA ALA A 339 -32.01 -47.25 -3.26
C ALA A 339 -32.31 -46.28 -4.42
N GLY A 340 -31.46 -46.30 -5.45
CA GLY A 340 -31.81 -45.86 -6.80
C GLY A 340 -31.44 -44.43 -7.18
N ARG A 341 -30.18 -44.22 -7.57
CA ARG A 341 -29.81 -43.61 -8.87
C ARG A 341 -28.31 -43.72 -9.07
N ASP A 342 -27.93 -44.56 -10.03
CA ASP A 342 -26.58 -44.70 -10.53
C ASP A 342 -26.22 -43.43 -11.31
N ASP A 343 -25.56 -42.49 -10.65
CA ASP A 343 -24.91 -41.34 -11.29
C ASP A 343 -23.58 -41.08 -10.54
N LEU A 344 -22.72 -42.11 -10.52
CA LEU A 344 -21.32 -41.97 -10.18
C LEU A 344 -20.62 -41.18 -11.30
N VAL A 345 -20.60 -39.86 -11.17
CA VAL A 345 -19.77 -39.00 -12.03
C VAL A 345 -18.30 -39.20 -11.64
N ALA A 346 -17.65 -40.18 -12.29
CA ALA A 346 -16.22 -40.37 -12.24
C ALA A 346 -15.54 -39.27 -13.07
N TRP A 347 -14.85 -38.35 -12.40
CA TRP A 347 -13.99 -37.39 -13.09
C TRP A 347 -12.67 -38.06 -13.46
N GLU A 348 -12.45 -38.26 -14.76
CA GLU A 348 -11.16 -38.67 -15.30
C GLU A 348 -10.34 -37.41 -15.65
N PHE A 349 -9.10 -37.36 -15.17
CA PHE A 349 -8.17 -36.30 -15.55
C PHE A 349 -7.77 -36.50 -17.02
N GLU A 350 -8.31 -35.68 -17.92
CA GLU A 350 -8.09 -35.84 -19.36
C GLU A 350 -6.68 -35.38 -19.80
N ARG A 351 -6.21 -34.20 -19.34
CA ARG A 351 -4.84 -33.68 -19.55
C ARG A 351 -4.60 -32.29 -18.92
N ALA A 352 -3.34 -31.89 -18.81
CA ALA A 352 -2.93 -30.49 -18.62
C ALA A 352 -1.79 -30.12 -19.59
N GLY A 353 -1.93 -29.02 -20.34
CA GLY A 353 -0.93 -28.54 -21.32
C GLY A 353 -1.54 -27.87 -22.54
N LEU A 354 -0.69 -27.40 -23.46
CA LEU A 354 -1.11 -26.80 -24.75
C LEU A 354 -1.67 -27.90 -25.64
N GLY A 355 -2.99 -27.85 -25.84
CA GLY A 355 -3.75 -29.00 -26.24
C GLY A 355 -3.79 -29.29 -27.73
N SER A 356 -3.50 -28.29 -28.55
CA SER A 356 -3.45 -28.39 -29.99
C SER A 356 -2.10 -27.89 -30.53
N LEU A 357 -1.74 -28.34 -31.74
CA LEU A 357 -0.62 -27.74 -32.47
C LEU A 357 -0.87 -26.23 -32.71
N GLY A 358 -2.13 -25.80 -32.78
CA GLY A 358 -2.52 -24.39 -32.85
C GLY A 358 -2.13 -23.61 -31.59
N ASP A 359 -2.48 -24.10 -30.41
CA ASP A 359 -2.12 -23.45 -29.13
C ASP A 359 -0.61 -23.39 -28.93
N ARG A 360 0.08 -24.46 -29.32
CA ARG A 360 1.54 -24.51 -29.31
C ARG A 360 2.12 -23.45 -30.25
N SER A 361 1.57 -23.33 -31.45
CA SER A 361 2.01 -22.35 -32.45
C SER A 361 1.75 -20.92 -32.02
N LEU A 362 0.60 -20.63 -31.37
CA LEU A 362 0.27 -19.32 -30.82
C LEU A 362 1.21 -18.91 -29.68
N VAL A 363 1.54 -19.85 -28.78
CA VAL A 363 2.47 -19.56 -27.67
C VAL A 363 3.89 -19.39 -28.18
N TYR A 364 4.35 -20.22 -29.12
CA TYR A 364 5.69 -20.08 -29.70
C TYR A 364 5.81 -18.83 -30.56
N SER A 365 4.79 -18.47 -31.35
CA SER A 365 4.81 -17.23 -32.14
C SER A 365 4.82 -16.00 -31.24
N ALA A 366 4.02 -15.96 -30.17
CA ALA A 366 4.04 -14.90 -29.18
C ALA A 366 5.40 -14.81 -28.45
N ALA A 367 6.04 -15.95 -28.15
CA ALA A 367 7.37 -15.97 -27.55
C ALA A 367 8.46 -15.46 -28.50
N LEU A 368 8.42 -15.86 -29.77
CA LEU A 368 9.36 -15.42 -30.80
C LEU A 368 9.20 -13.93 -31.12
N GLN A 369 7.97 -13.42 -31.23
CA GLN A 369 7.70 -11.99 -31.40
C GLN A 369 8.28 -11.16 -30.23
N ARG A 370 8.17 -11.67 -28.99
CA ARG A 370 8.76 -11.02 -27.81
C ARG A 370 10.29 -11.01 -27.83
N ILE A 371 10.92 -12.12 -28.23
CA ILE A 371 12.38 -12.20 -28.38
C ILE A 371 12.84 -11.22 -29.46
N HIS A 372 12.15 -11.19 -30.60
CA HIS A 372 12.47 -10.29 -31.71
C HIS A 372 12.34 -8.81 -31.32
N SER A 373 11.23 -8.44 -30.66
CA SER A 373 11.02 -7.07 -30.16
C SER A 373 12.10 -6.65 -29.17
N ARG A 374 12.55 -7.57 -28.30
CA ARG A 374 13.64 -7.31 -27.34
C ARG A 374 14.99 -7.12 -28.04
N LEU A 375 15.26 -7.88 -29.10
CA LEU A 375 16.49 -7.74 -29.89
C LEU A 375 16.50 -6.41 -30.65
N ILE A 376 15.37 -6.01 -31.26
CA ILE A 376 15.23 -4.70 -31.92
C ILE A 376 15.50 -3.58 -30.91
N GLY A 377 14.81 -3.60 -29.75
CA GLY A 377 15.02 -2.58 -28.72
C GLY A 377 16.46 -2.53 -28.18
N LEU A 378 17.17 -3.67 -28.12
CA LEU A 378 18.59 -3.69 -27.73
C LEU A 378 19.51 -3.11 -28.81
N VAL A 379 19.21 -3.33 -30.09
CA VAL A 379 19.97 -2.77 -31.22
C VAL A 379 19.74 -1.25 -31.30
N GLU A 380 18.49 -0.80 -31.14
CA GLU A 380 18.12 0.62 -31.12
C GLU A 380 18.77 1.35 -29.93
N ALA A 381 18.70 0.78 -28.73
CA ALA A 381 19.35 1.34 -27.55
C ALA A 381 20.88 1.42 -27.71
N ARG A 382 21.51 0.42 -28.35
CA ARG A 382 22.96 0.47 -28.66
C ARG A 382 23.29 1.51 -29.73
N ARG A 383 22.41 1.71 -30.72
CA ARG A 383 22.59 2.72 -31.76
C ARG A 383 22.46 4.13 -31.19
N GLN A 384 21.51 4.35 -30.26
CA GLN A 384 21.38 5.61 -29.52
C GLN A 384 22.61 5.88 -28.66
N ALA A 385 23.07 4.90 -27.88
CA ALA A 385 24.30 5.03 -27.08
C ALA A 385 25.56 5.29 -27.93
N HIS A 386 25.61 4.77 -29.16
CA HIS A 386 26.71 5.04 -30.09
C HIS A 386 26.61 6.44 -30.71
N ASN A 387 25.41 6.93 -31.03
CA ASN A 387 25.22 8.30 -31.55
C ASN A 387 25.51 9.36 -30.49
N GLU A 388 25.15 9.12 -29.23
CA GLU A 388 25.48 10.02 -28.09
C GLU A 388 27.00 10.07 -27.81
N GLN A 389 27.75 9.05 -28.21
CA GLN A 389 29.21 9.01 -28.04
C GLN A 389 29.98 9.67 -29.20
N TRP A 390 29.31 10.01 -30.31
CA TRP A 390 29.92 10.52 -31.54
C TRP A 390 29.54 11.96 -31.90
N ASP A 391 28.81 12.69 -31.06
CA ASP A 391 28.72 14.16 -31.18
C ASP A 391 30.03 14.78 -30.67
N PRO A 392 30.93 15.27 -31.55
CA PRO A 392 32.12 15.98 -31.10
C PRO A 392 31.67 17.36 -30.64
N LEU A 393 32.14 17.79 -29.46
CA LEU A 393 32.10 19.18 -29.01
C LEU A 393 32.59 20.08 -30.14
N GLY A 394 31.65 20.75 -30.81
CA GLY A 394 31.91 21.68 -31.90
C GLY A 394 32.74 22.87 -31.40
N ALA A 395 33.92 23.00 -32.02
CA ALA A 395 34.64 24.21 -32.36
C ALA A 395 34.20 25.51 -31.65
N SER A 396 35.06 25.97 -30.74
CA SER A 396 35.20 27.39 -30.45
C SER A 396 35.79 28.10 -31.67
N ASP A 397 35.12 29.14 -32.15
CA ASP A 397 35.65 30.09 -33.12
C ASP A 397 36.94 30.75 -32.58
N GLY A 398 37.99 30.69 -33.40
CA GLY A 398 39.27 31.37 -33.28
C GLY A 398 39.96 31.33 -34.64
#